data_AF-A0A813J6M1-F1
#
_entry.id   AF-A0A813J6M1-F1
#
_cell.length_a   1.000
_cell.length_b   1.000
_cell.length_c   1.000
_cell.angle_alpha   90.00
_cell.angle_beta   90.00
_cell.angle_gamma   90.00
#
_symmetry.space_group_name_H-M   'P 1'
#
loop_
_entity.id
_entity.type
_entity.pdbx_description
1 polymer ?
#
loop_
_entity_poly.entity_id
_entity_poly.type
_entity_poly.pdbx_seq_one_letter_code
_entity_poly.pdbx_strand_id
1 'polypeptide(L)'
;MVVIEELAGASTVPIFPAAIVVLGAGSDDANGLFTPTGKIWHDAPVYENDRRCLLSREPHKNQRTGETSFGWILGQDKRPLYAVQSESLSLVSSGWRKFGGELPIPEIREVESVEEAAEAAATSLKEQ
;
A
#
# COMPACT_ATOMS: atom_id res chain seq x y z
N MET A 1 35.19 27.40 -28.30
CA MET A 1 35.08 26.26 -27.36
C MET A 1 33.85 26.54 -26.51
N VAL A 2 32.71 25.91 -26.83
CA VAL A 2 31.47 26.05 -26.05
C VAL A 2 31.33 24.75 -25.27
N VAL A 3 31.41 24.86 -23.95
CA VAL A 3 31.09 23.77 -23.02
C VAL A 3 29.57 23.72 -22.96
N ILE A 4 28.98 22.62 -23.42
CA ILE A 4 27.57 22.34 -23.24
C ILE A 4 27.48 21.53 -21.96
N GLU A 5 27.01 22.16 -20.87
CA GLU A 5 26.69 21.45 -19.64
C GLU A 5 25.47 20.56 -19.88
N GLU A 6 25.67 19.26 -19.67
CA GLU A 6 24.64 18.22 -19.73
C GLU A 6 23.66 18.45 -18.56
N LEU A 7 22.44 18.88 -18.86
CA LEU A 7 21.37 19.04 -17.87
C LEU A 7 20.89 17.66 -17.41
N ALA A 8 21.28 17.31 -16.19
CA ALA A 8 20.82 16.14 -15.46
C ALA A 8 19.34 16.23 -15.05
N GLY A 9 18.68 15.07 -15.03
CA GLY A 9 17.55 14.81 -14.14
C GLY A 9 16.20 14.65 -14.83
N ALA A 10 15.95 13.48 -15.44
CA ALA A 10 14.58 13.02 -15.64
C ALA A 10 13.95 12.84 -14.24
N SER A 11 13.09 13.78 -13.84
CA SER A 11 12.25 13.61 -12.65
C SER A 11 11.25 12.50 -12.95
N THR A 12 11.56 11.27 -12.53
CA THR A 12 10.62 10.17 -12.58
C THR A 12 9.57 10.42 -11.50
N VAL A 13 8.42 10.95 -11.92
CA VAL A 13 7.25 11.00 -11.04
C VAL A 13 6.93 9.55 -10.66
N PRO A 14 6.84 9.21 -9.36
CA PRO A 14 6.48 7.86 -8.95
C PRO A 14 5.09 7.53 -9.52
N ILE A 15 5.03 6.47 -10.32
CA ILE A 15 3.78 5.94 -10.84
C ILE A 15 3.20 5.06 -9.73
N PHE A 16 2.02 5.45 -9.24
CA PHE A 16 1.29 4.68 -8.24
C PHE A 16 0.25 3.78 -8.91
N PRO A 17 -0.05 2.62 -8.32
CA PRO A 17 -1.03 1.71 -8.88
C PRO A 17 -2.42 2.35 -8.93
N ALA A 18 -3.21 1.98 -9.95
CA ALA A 18 -4.57 2.49 -10.11
C ALA A 18 -5.50 1.98 -9.01
N ALA A 19 -5.26 0.76 -8.54
CA ALA A 19 -5.90 0.18 -7.38
C ALA A 19 -5.00 -0.90 -6.74
N ILE A 20 -5.45 -1.43 -5.60
CA ILE A 20 -4.76 -2.50 -4.89
C ILE A 20 -5.77 -3.56 -4.51
N VAL A 21 -5.40 -4.82 -4.65
CA VAL A 21 -6.23 -5.95 -4.23
C VAL A 21 -5.58 -6.61 -3.02
N VAL A 22 -6.35 -6.75 -1.95
CA VAL A 22 -5.95 -7.44 -0.73
C VAL A 22 -6.75 -8.73 -0.62
N LEU A 23 -6.05 -9.86 -0.46
CA LEU A 23 -6.65 -11.20 -0.44
C LEU A 23 -6.11 -12.01 0.73
N GLY A 24 -6.88 -13.01 1.17
CA GLY A 24 -6.45 -13.99 2.16
C GLY A 24 -6.14 -13.43 3.56
N ALA A 25 -6.55 -12.19 3.85
CA ALA A 25 -6.49 -11.67 5.21
C ALA A 25 -7.45 -12.48 6.09
N GLY A 26 -7.04 -12.82 7.32
CA GLY A 26 -7.94 -13.46 8.29
C GLY A 26 -9.12 -12.58 8.71
N SER A 27 -9.01 -11.27 8.51
CA SER A 27 -10.08 -10.32 8.74
C SER A 27 -10.77 -10.01 7.41
N ASP A 28 -12.04 -10.37 7.29
CA ASP A 28 -12.84 -10.16 6.06
C ASP A 28 -12.87 -8.70 5.63
N ASP A 29 -12.96 -7.77 6.59
CA ASP A 29 -12.98 -6.32 6.34
C ASP A 29 -11.69 -5.79 5.70
N ALA A 30 -10.58 -6.51 5.86
CA ALA A 30 -9.28 -6.14 5.29
C ALA A 30 -9.11 -6.64 3.85
N ASN A 31 -9.97 -7.56 3.38
CA ASN A 31 -9.93 -8.06 2.01
C ASN A 31 -10.66 -7.12 1.05
N GLY A 32 -10.39 -7.28 -0.24
CA GLY A 32 -11.11 -6.62 -1.32
C GLY A 32 -10.29 -5.61 -2.10
N LEU A 33 -11.01 -4.75 -2.84
CA LEU A 33 -10.45 -3.76 -3.74
C LEU A 33 -10.29 -2.42 -3.03
N PHE A 34 -9.06 -1.88 -3.07
CA PHE A 34 -8.68 -0.61 -2.49
C PHE A 34 -8.45 0.41 -3.61
N THR A 35 -9.16 1.53 -3.53
CA THR A 35 -9.09 2.61 -4.55
C THR A 35 -8.47 3.88 -3.95
N PRO A 36 -7.75 4.70 -4.75
CA PRO A 36 -7.17 5.93 -4.26
C PRO A 36 -8.24 6.89 -3.70
N THR A 37 -7.98 7.41 -2.50
CA THR A 37 -8.89 8.37 -1.84
C THR A 37 -8.71 9.82 -2.32
N GLY A 38 -7.72 10.06 -3.19
CA GLY A 38 -7.26 11.40 -3.59
C GLY A 38 -6.37 12.09 -2.53
N LYS A 39 -6.10 11.44 -1.39
CA LYS A 39 -5.19 11.93 -0.35
C LYS A 39 -3.79 11.35 -0.55
N ILE A 40 -2.77 12.17 -0.26
CA ILE A 40 -1.36 11.79 -0.23
C ILE A 40 -0.86 11.95 1.20
N TRP A 41 -0.32 10.89 1.79
CA TRP A 41 0.34 10.88 3.10
C TRP A 41 1.77 10.38 2.96
N HIS A 42 2.72 11.12 3.52
CA HIS A 42 4.14 10.75 3.50
C HIS A 42 4.63 10.35 2.10
N ASP A 43 4.33 11.21 1.12
CA ASP A 43 4.71 11.07 -0.29
C ASP A 43 4.09 9.87 -1.03
N ALA A 44 3.06 9.24 -0.47
CA ALA A 44 2.36 8.12 -1.09
C ALA A 44 0.83 8.26 -1.01
N PRO A 45 0.07 7.75 -1.99
CA PRO A 45 -1.38 7.77 -1.96
C PRO A 45 -1.96 6.88 -0.86
N VAL A 46 -3.10 7.32 -0.33
CA VAL A 46 -3.92 6.54 0.60
C VAL A 46 -5.03 5.86 -0.17
N TYR A 47 -5.20 4.57 0.05
CA TYR A 47 -6.26 3.78 -0.57
C TYR A 47 -7.29 3.32 0.47
N GLU A 48 -8.53 3.12 0.02
CA GLU A 48 -9.65 2.70 0.87
C GLU A 48 -10.51 1.66 0.14
N ASN A 49 -11.01 0.65 0.88
CA ASN A 49 -11.99 -0.31 0.39
C ASN A 49 -13.43 0.05 0.82
N ASP A 50 -14.41 -0.74 0.37
CA ASP A 50 -15.83 -0.56 0.69
C ASP A 50 -16.17 -0.81 2.18
N ARG A 51 -15.25 -1.39 2.94
CA ARG A 51 -15.35 -1.65 4.39
C ARG A 51 -14.66 -0.58 5.25
N ARG A 52 -14.24 0.54 4.65
CA ARG A 52 -13.51 1.63 5.34
C ARG A 52 -12.18 1.19 5.96
N CYS A 53 -11.59 0.13 5.42
CA CYS A 53 -10.22 -0.23 5.70
C CYS A 53 -9.30 0.67 4.85
N LEU A 54 -8.26 1.20 5.46
CA LEU A 54 -7.30 2.12 4.84
C LEU A 54 -5.95 1.44 4.67
N LEU A 55 -5.33 1.72 3.54
CA LEU A 55 -3.93 1.40 3.26
C LEU A 55 -3.15 2.70 3.10
N SER A 56 -2.23 2.96 4.03
CA SER A 56 -1.45 4.20 4.08
C SER A 56 0.03 3.94 4.41
N ARG A 57 0.90 4.86 3.96
CA ARG A 57 2.30 4.92 4.37
C ARG A 57 2.42 5.77 5.62
N GLU A 58 3.07 5.25 6.66
CA GLU A 58 3.15 5.87 7.99
C GLU A 58 4.59 5.93 8.51
N PRO A 59 4.99 7.00 9.22
CA PRO A 59 6.28 7.09 9.86
C PRO A 59 6.30 6.31 11.18
N HIS A 60 7.37 5.58 11.41
CA HIS A 60 7.67 4.92 12.66
C HIS A 60 8.99 5.44 13.23
N LYS A 61 8.89 6.17 14.35
CA LYS A 61 10.05 6.70 15.07
C LYS A 61 10.56 5.70 16.09
N ASN A 62 11.81 5.28 15.94
CA ASN A 62 12.49 4.45 16.92
C ASN A 62 12.78 5.27 18.19
N GLN A 63 12.17 4.92 19.31
CA GLN A 63 12.34 5.66 20.58
C GLN A 63 13.76 5.59 21.13
N ARG A 64 14.52 4.53 20.81
CA ARG A 64 15.88 4.32 21.31
C ARG A 64 16.92 5.07 20.48
N THR A 65 16.81 5.05 19.16
CA THR A 65 17.81 5.67 18.26
C THR A 65 17.40 7.07 17.81
N GLY A 66 16.12 7.42 17.93
CA GLY A 66 15.56 8.68 17.41
C GLY A 66 15.33 8.69 15.90
N GLU A 67 15.79 7.65 15.19
CA GLU A 67 15.66 7.53 13.74
C GLU A 67 14.19 7.32 13.34
N THR A 68 13.80 7.93 12.23
CA THR A 68 12.48 7.75 11.63
C THR A 68 12.62 6.81 10.43
N SER A 69 11.81 5.77 10.45
CA SER A 69 11.65 4.81 9.35
C SER A 69 10.22 4.87 8.83
N PHE A 70 9.95 4.28 7.68
CA PHE A 70 8.60 4.22 7.12
C PHE A 70 8.09 2.78 6.99
N GLY A 71 6.77 2.67 6.88
CA GLY A 71 6.11 1.41 6.57
C GLY A 71 4.73 1.62 6.01
N TRP A 72 4.17 0.54 5.47
CA TRP A 72 2.79 0.49 5.01
C TRP A 72 1.93 -0.15 6.09
N ILE A 73 0.75 0.44 6.32
CA ILE A 73 -0.23 -0.03 7.29
C ILE A 73 -1.55 -0.27 6.58
N LEU A 74 -2.12 -1.45 6.81
CA LEU A 74 -3.52 -1.77 6.57
C LEU A 74 -4.26 -1.66 7.91
N GLY A 75 -5.21 -0.74 8.01
CA GLY A 75 -5.86 -0.39 9.27
C GLY A 75 -7.31 0.03 9.12
N GLN A 76 -8.09 -0.14 10.18
CA GLN A 76 -9.51 0.23 10.24
C GLN A 76 -9.79 0.88 11.59
N ASP A 77 -10.64 1.90 11.63
CA ASP A 77 -11.00 2.62 12.87
C ASP A 77 -9.80 3.06 13.72
N LYS A 78 -8.75 3.56 13.04
CA LYS A 78 -7.47 4.00 13.64
C LYS A 78 -6.68 2.89 14.35
N ARG A 79 -7.00 1.63 14.06
CA ARG A 79 -6.29 0.45 14.57
C ARG A 79 -5.48 -0.19 13.44
N PRO A 80 -4.16 -0.40 13.61
CA PRO A 80 -3.37 -1.15 12.64
C PRO A 80 -3.75 -2.64 12.69
N LEU A 81 -4.17 -3.20 11.55
CA LEU A 81 -4.47 -4.62 11.42
C LEU A 81 -3.23 -5.39 10.99
N TYR A 82 -2.59 -4.91 9.92
CA TYR A 82 -1.36 -5.48 9.35
C TYR A 82 -0.41 -4.35 8.98
N ALA A 83 0.90 -4.59 9.07
CA ALA A 83 1.88 -3.62 8.60
C ALA A 83 3.17 -4.29 8.11
N VAL A 84 3.91 -3.56 7.29
CA VAL A 84 5.23 -3.94 6.79
C VAL A 84 6.14 -2.72 6.81
N GLN A 85 7.36 -2.89 7.31
CA GLN A 85 8.37 -1.84 7.27
C GLN A 85 8.95 -1.78 5.85
N SER A 86 8.93 -0.60 5.25
CA SER A 86 9.45 -0.36 3.91
C SER A 86 9.72 1.12 3.71
N GLU A 87 10.93 1.44 3.25
CA GLU A 87 11.28 2.80 2.85
C GLU A 87 10.74 3.15 1.45
N SER A 88 10.35 2.14 0.66
CA SER A 88 9.84 2.31 -0.70
C SER A 88 8.49 3.03 -0.75
N LEU A 89 8.29 3.85 -1.79
CA LEU A 89 6.99 4.45 -2.12
C LEU A 89 6.07 3.48 -2.90
N SER A 90 6.62 2.38 -3.41
CA SER A 90 5.82 1.27 -3.95
C SER A 90 5.43 0.32 -2.81
N LEU A 91 4.29 -0.34 -2.94
CA LEU A 91 3.89 -1.35 -1.96
C LEU A 91 4.77 -2.59 -2.12
N VAL A 92 5.00 -3.23 -0.99
CA VAL A 92 5.71 -4.51 -0.94
C VAL A 92 4.69 -5.62 -0.83
N SER A 93 4.84 -6.65 -1.66
CA SER A 93 3.94 -7.80 -1.68
C SER A 93 4.20 -8.80 -0.55
N SER A 94 5.32 -8.68 0.16
CA SER A 94 5.76 -9.62 1.19
C SER A 94 6.32 -8.92 2.43
N GLY A 95 6.51 -9.67 3.52
CA GLY A 95 7.03 -9.15 4.79
C GLY A 95 5.97 -8.55 5.73
N TRP A 96 4.70 -8.65 5.36
CA TRP A 96 3.57 -8.21 6.18
C TRP A 96 3.48 -8.98 7.49
N ARG A 97 3.17 -8.25 8.56
CA ARG A 97 3.02 -8.79 9.92
C ARG A 97 1.66 -8.43 10.47
N LYS A 98 1.07 -9.37 11.22
CA LYS A 98 -0.14 -9.14 12.00
C LYS A 98 0.17 -8.24 13.19
N PHE A 99 -0.69 -7.27 13.41
CA PHE A 99 -0.77 -6.48 14.63
C PHE A 99 -2.15 -6.73 15.26
N GLY A 100 -3.13 -5.91 14.92
CA GLY A 100 -4.50 -6.02 15.40
C GLY A 100 -5.39 -6.97 14.59
N GLY A 101 -4.97 -7.42 13.40
CA GLY A 101 -5.78 -8.27 12.52
C GLY A 101 -5.80 -9.75 12.93
N GLU A 102 -6.28 -10.60 12.03
CA GLU A 102 -6.39 -12.06 12.22
C GLU A 102 -5.49 -12.81 11.24
N LEU A 103 -5.16 -14.07 11.54
CA LEU A 103 -4.44 -14.91 10.58
C LEU A 103 -5.46 -15.51 9.58
N PRO A 104 -5.14 -15.60 8.28
CA PRO A 104 -3.81 -15.46 7.68
C PRO A 104 -3.35 -14.01 7.47
N ILE A 105 -2.05 -13.85 7.19
CA ILE A 105 -1.49 -12.57 6.73
C ILE A 105 -1.97 -12.34 5.29
N PRO A 106 -2.42 -11.12 4.95
CA PRO A 106 -2.89 -10.82 3.60
C PRO A 106 -1.80 -10.97 2.54
N GLU A 107 -2.23 -11.31 1.34
CA GLU A 107 -1.51 -11.10 0.10
C GLU A 107 -1.95 -9.77 -0.52
N ILE A 108 -0.99 -8.97 -0.99
CA ILE A 108 -1.23 -7.64 -1.58
C ILE A 108 -0.73 -7.62 -3.01
N ARG A 109 -1.61 -7.21 -3.92
CA ARG A 109 -1.35 -7.10 -5.35
C ARG A 109 -1.65 -5.69 -5.83
N GLU A 110 -0.66 -5.06 -6.44
CA GLU A 110 -0.83 -3.80 -7.18
C GLU A 110 -1.47 -4.12 -8.53
N VAL A 111 -2.39 -3.27 -8.99
CA VAL A 111 -3.03 -3.39 -10.31
C VAL A 111 -2.90 -2.07 -11.05
N GLU A 112 -2.45 -2.16 -12.30
CA GLU A 112 -2.08 -0.99 -13.11
C GLU A 112 -3.30 -0.37 -13.81
N SER A 113 -4.39 -1.14 -13.93
CA SER A 113 -5.65 -0.69 -14.53
C SER A 113 -6.86 -1.07 -13.67
N VAL A 114 -7.91 -0.25 -13.75
CA VAL A 114 -9.18 -0.52 -13.05
C VAL A 114 -9.88 -1.75 -13.65
N GLU A 115 -9.70 -2.03 -14.95
CA GLU A 115 -10.21 -3.26 -15.57
C GLU A 115 -9.59 -4.52 -14.95
N GLU A 116 -8.26 -4.57 -14.82
CA GLU A 116 -7.55 -5.70 -14.21
C GLU A 116 -7.93 -5.88 -12.73
N ALA A 117 -8.13 -4.77 -12.02
CA ALA A 117 -8.59 -4.77 -10.64
C ALA A 117 -9.96 -5.44 -10.46
N ALA A 118 -10.89 -5.17 -11.37
CA ALA A 118 -12.23 -5.74 -11.35
C ALA A 118 -12.22 -7.25 -11.66
N GLU A 119 -11.37 -7.69 -12.59
CA GLU A 119 -11.22 -9.11 -12.93
C GLU A 119 -10.59 -9.93 -11.79
N ALA A 120 -9.56 -9.38 -11.12
CA ALA A 120 -8.91 -10.04 -9.99
C ALA A 120 -9.88 -10.22 -8.81
N ALA A 121 -10.65 -9.19 -8.46
CA ALA A 121 -11.65 -9.26 -7.39
C ALA A 121 -12.79 -10.24 -7.73
N ALA A 122 -13.26 -10.26 -8.99
CA ALA A 122 -14.32 -11.15 -9.43
C ALA A 122 -13.90 -12.63 -9.46
N THR A 123 -12.62 -12.91 -9.69
CA THR A 123 -12.08 -14.28 -9.73
C THR A 123 -11.95 -14.85 -8.32
N SER A 124 -11.49 -14.07 -7.34
CA SER A 124 -11.38 -14.51 -5.95
C SER A 124 -12.73 -14.79 -5.26
N LEU A 125 -13.85 -14.26 -5.79
CA LEU A 125 -15.20 -14.57 -5.30
C LEU A 125 -15.74 -15.92 -5.80
N LYS A 126 -15.19 -16.48 -6.89
CA LYS A 126 -15.66 -17.75 -7.49
C LYS A 126 -14.99 -19.00 -6.90
N GLU A 127 -13.95 -18.82 -6.10
CA GLU A 127 -13.19 -19.91 -5.49
C GLU A 127 -13.54 -20.15 -4.00
N GLN A 128 -14.59 -19.49 -3.49
CA GLN A 128 -15.23 -19.76 -2.20
C GLN A 128 -16.54 -20.56 -2.40
#